data_AF-A0A820Q2T9-F1
#
_entry.id   AF-A0A820Q2T9-F1
#
_cell.length_a   1.000
_cell.length_b   1.000
_cell.length_c   1.000
_cell.angle_alpha   90.00
_cell.angle_beta   90.00
_cell.angle_gamma   90.00
#
_symmetry.space_group_name_H-M   'P 1'
#
loop_
_entity.id
_entity.type
_entity.pdbx_description
1 polymer ?
#
loop_
_entity_poly.entity_id
_entity_poly.type
_entity_poly.pdbx_seq_one_letter_code
_entity_poly.pdbx_strand_id
1 'polypeptide(L)'
;DSVEEGPGINDNGSGSAANLGLAIALARLFQASTYPKYKYRIRFCWWGAEEIGLLGSDYHVKQAKNATDVGERLQDYLINLNYDMLGSPNYIFGIYDGQTANNDTPSQALPGSNKITTLFRDWFISQKLPWNHTDFSGRSDYGPFLAK
;
A
#
# COMPACT_ATOMS: atom_id res chain seq x y z
N ASP A 1 -0.06 13.91 -2.84
CA ASP A 1 -0.06 15.38 -2.65
C ASP A 1 1.07 15.73 -1.69
N SER A 2 1.18 16.98 -1.25
CA SER A 2 2.09 17.40 -0.17
C SER A 2 1.43 18.51 0.63
N VAL A 3 1.93 18.75 1.85
CA VAL A 3 1.63 19.99 2.60
C VAL A 3 2.15 21.24 1.88
N GLU A 4 1.69 22.42 2.29
CA GLU A 4 2.04 23.71 1.65
C GLU A 4 3.47 24.16 1.99
N GLU A 5 4.01 23.70 3.13
CA GLU A 5 5.30 24.13 3.67
C GLU A 5 6.50 23.62 2.85
N GLY A 6 6.30 22.66 1.95
CA GLY A 6 7.42 22.12 1.19
C GLY A 6 7.03 21.18 0.04
N PRO A 7 8.02 20.76 -0.75
CA PRO A 7 7.80 20.00 -1.99
C PRO A 7 7.42 18.53 -1.78
N GLY A 8 7.33 18.05 -0.54
CA GLY A 8 6.91 16.68 -0.25
C GLY A 8 7.76 15.57 -0.88
N ILE A 9 9.07 15.76 -1.01
CA ILE A 9 9.93 14.80 -1.73
C ILE A 9 9.95 13.43 -1.06
N ASN A 10 10.16 13.38 0.26
CA ASN A 10 10.00 12.13 1.00
C ASN A 10 8.52 11.82 1.21
N ASP A 11 7.74 12.83 1.58
CA ASP A 11 6.34 12.73 1.99
C ASP A 11 5.41 13.45 1.00
N ASN A 12 4.82 12.77 0.01
CA ASN A 12 5.06 11.37 -0.34
C ASN A 12 5.54 11.16 -1.79
N GLY A 13 6.46 12.01 -2.25
CA GLY A 13 7.16 11.85 -3.52
C GLY A 13 7.93 10.53 -3.62
N SER A 14 8.49 10.05 -2.51
CA SER A 14 9.28 8.80 -2.46
C SER A 14 8.41 7.57 -2.72
N GLY A 15 7.25 7.46 -2.05
CA GLY A 15 6.28 6.39 -2.26
C GLY A 15 5.64 6.48 -3.65
N SER A 16 5.27 7.70 -4.07
CA SER A 16 4.72 7.95 -5.42
C SER A 16 5.68 7.51 -6.54
N ALA A 17 6.97 7.81 -6.39
CA ALA A 17 8.00 7.40 -7.34
C ALA A 17 8.26 5.88 -7.33
N ALA A 18 8.27 5.26 -6.14
CA ALA A 18 8.39 3.81 -6.02
C ALA A 18 7.22 3.08 -6.70
N ASN A 19 5.99 3.59 -6.52
CA ASN A 19 4.79 3.04 -7.14
C ASN A 19 4.86 3.10 -8.68
N LEU A 20 5.34 4.22 -9.23
CA LEU A 20 5.58 4.37 -10.67
C LEU A 20 6.68 3.40 -11.17
N GLY A 21 7.77 3.28 -10.42
CA GLY A 21 8.85 2.34 -10.72
C GLY A 21 8.35 0.89 -10.78
N LEU A 22 7.49 0.50 -9.84
CA LEU A 22 6.86 -0.82 -9.81
C LEU A 22 5.96 -1.04 -11.03
N ALA A 23 5.15 -0.05 -11.41
CA ALA A 23 4.30 -0.13 -12.60
C ALA A 23 5.13 -0.34 -13.88
N ILE A 24 6.24 0.40 -14.04
CA ILE A 24 7.15 0.26 -15.17
C ILE A 24 7.83 -1.11 -15.17
N ALA A 25 8.32 -1.57 -14.01
CA ALA A 25 8.96 -2.87 -13.87
C ALA A 25 7.99 -4.01 -14.22
N LEU A 26 6.76 -3.94 -13.74
CA LEU A 26 5.72 -4.92 -14.03
C LEU A 26 5.35 -4.93 -15.52
N ALA A 27 5.22 -3.75 -16.15
CA ALA A 27 4.95 -3.65 -17.59
C ALA A 27 6.06 -4.32 -18.42
N ARG A 28 7.33 -4.18 -18.02
CA ARG A 28 8.46 -4.88 -18.66
C ARG A 28 8.40 -6.38 -18.45
N LEU A 29 8.07 -6.84 -17.23
CA LEU A 29 7.91 -8.26 -16.93
C LEU A 29 6.80 -8.89 -17.78
N PHE A 30 5.67 -8.20 -17.97
CA PHE A 30 4.57 -8.69 -18.81
C PHE A 30 4.92 -8.80 -20.30
N GLN A 31 5.97 -8.10 -20.76
CA GLN A 31 6.49 -8.24 -22.13
C GLN A 31 7.46 -9.43 -22.26
N ALA A 32 7.99 -9.95 -21.16
CA ALA A 32 8.89 -11.10 -21.18
C ALA A 32 8.13 -12.39 -21.48
N SER A 33 8.58 -13.15 -22.47
CA SER A 33 7.98 -14.43 -22.87
C SER A 33 8.01 -15.51 -21.77
N THR A 34 8.89 -15.35 -20.78
CA THR A 34 9.05 -16.26 -19.65
C THR A 34 8.11 -15.95 -18.49
N TYR A 35 7.46 -14.78 -18.48
CA TYR A 35 6.58 -14.40 -17.38
C TYR A 35 5.20 -15.04 -17.56
N PRO A 36 4.75 -15.93 -16.64
CA PRO A 36 3.43 -16.52 -16.75
C PRO A 36 2.39 -15.42 -16.60
N LYS A 37 1.47 -15.31 -17.58
CA LYS A 37 0.40 -14.30 -17.54
C LYS A 37 -0.33 -14.38 -16.19
N TYR A 38 -0.21 -13.32 -15.41
CA TYR A 38 -0.77 -13.26 -14.07
C TYR A 38 -2.30 -13.16 -14.15
N LYS A 39 -3.01 -13.92 -13.30
CA LYS A 39 -4.46 -14.05 -13.37
C LYS A 39 -5.23 -12.93 -12.68
N TYR A 40 -4.59 -12.16 -11.80
CA TYR A 40 -5.25 -11.09 -11.06
C TYR A 40 -4.95 -9.72 -11.67
N ARG A 41 -5.93 -8.82 -11.59
CA ARG A 41 -5.78 -7.43 -12.00
C ARG A 41 -4.91 -6.69 -10.98
N ILE A 42 -3.97 -5.89 -11.46
CA ILE A 42 -3.18 -4.97 -10.65
C ILE A 42 -3.62 -3.56 -11.00
N ARG A 43 -3.88 -2.74 -9.99
CA ARG A 43 -4.28 -1.33 -10.10
C ARG A 43 -3.26 -0.49 -9.35
N PHE A 44 -2.74 0.53 -10.01
CA PHE A 44 -1.89 1.54 -9.38
C PHE A 44 -2.75 2.78 -9.11
N CYS A 45 -2.69 3.29 -7.89
CA CYS A 45 -3.40 4.48 -7.46
C CYS A 45 -2.40 5.52 -6.95
N TRP A 46 -2.68 6.79 -7.21
CA TRP A 46 -2.04 7.94 -6.57
C TRP A 46 -3.15 8.75 -5.94
N TRP A 47 -3.08 8.90 -4.63
CA TRP A 47 -4.09 9.62 -3.87
C TRP A 47 -3.77 11.11 -3.84
N GLY A 48 -4.83 11.91 -3.80
CA GLY A 48 -4.75 13.34 -3.54
C GLY A 48 -5.50 13.67 -2.26
N ALA A 49 -5.17 14.81 -1.66
CA ALA A 49 -5.74 15.27 -0.41
C ALA A 49 -5.60 14.26 0.76
N GLU A 50 -4.46 13.55 0.80
CA GLU A 50 -4.06 12.70 1.93
C GLU A 50 -3.80 13.57 3.17
N GLU A 51 -3.05 14.65 2.96
CA GLU A 51 -2.51 15.55 3.99
C GLU A 51 -3.59 16.33 4.75
N ILE A 52 -4.77 16.45 4.14
CA ILE A 52 -5.94 17.14 4.71
C ILE A 52 -7.04 16.16 5.16
N GLY A 53 -6.70 14.88 5.33
CA GLY A 53 -7.57 13.87 5.94
C GLY A 53 -7.99 12.74 5.02
N LEU A 54 -7.06 12.19 4.23
CA LEU A 54 -7.26 10.97 3.42
C LEU A 54 -8.40 11.07 2.41
N LEU A 55 -8.73 12.27 1.93
CA LEU A 55 -9.98 12.53 1.20
C LEU A 55 -10.05 11.74 -0.11
N GLY A 56 -8.93 11.58 -0.81
CA GLY A 56 -8.88 10.85 -2.08
C GLY A 56 -9.13 9.35 -1.90
N SER A 57 -8.44 8.71 -0.96
CA SER A 57 -8.61 7.28 -0.67
C SER A 57 -9.97 7.00 -0.01
N ASP A 58 -10.45 7.86 0.88
CA ASP A 58 -11.79 7.77 1.47
C ASP A 58 -12.89 7.86 0.40
N TYR A 59 -12.79 8.83 -0.51
CA TYR A 59 -13.71 8.92 -1.64
C TYR A 59 -13.69 7.65 -2.48
N HIS A 60 -12.50 7.15 -2.83
CA HIS A 60 -12.37 5.92 -3.62
C HIS A 60 -13.03 4.73 -2.96
N VAL A 61 -12.76 4.50 -1.66
CA VAL A 61 -13.35 3.39 -0.91
C VAL A 61 -14.87 3.53 -0.81
N LYS A 62 -15.40 4.75 -0.60
CA LYS A 62 -16.85 5.01 -0.59
C LYS A 62 -17.49 4.67 -1.94
N GLN A 63 -16.85 5.02 -3.06
CA GLN A 63 -17.33 4.62 -4.38
C GLN A 63 -17.26 3.10 -4.56
N ALA A 64 -16.16 2.47 -4.17
CA ALA A 64 -15.98 1.02 -4.29
C ALA A 64 -16.97 0.22 -3.42
N LYS A 65 -17.36 0.72 -2.25
CA LYS A 65 -18.41 0.11 -1.39
C LYS A 65 -19.79 0.11 -2.10
N ASN A 66 -20.06 1.10 -2.94
CA ASN A 66 -21.34 1.26 -3.63
C ASN A 66 -21.32 0.75 -5.08
N ALA A 67 -20.17 0.35 -5.60
CA ALA A 67 -20.03 -0.11 -6.97
C ALA A 67 -20.79 -1.42 -7.22
N THR A 68 -21.33 -1.58 -8.42
CA THR A 68 -21.95 -2.82 -8.90
C THR A 68 -21.06 -3.58 -9.87
N ASP A 69 -20.15 -2.88 -10.54
CA ASP A 69 -19.29 -3.43 -11.58
C ASP A 69 -18.18 -4.31 -11.00
N VAL A 70 -18.05 -5.54 -11.53
CA VAL A 70 -17.04 -6.50 -11.09
C VAL A 70 -15.64 -5.93 -11.30
N GLY A 71 -14.83 -5.94 -10.24
CA GLY A 71 -13.47 -5.39 -10.20
C GLY A 71 -13.41 -3.93 -9.74
N GLU A 72 -14.55 -3.28 -9.53
CA GLU A 72 -14.66 -1.95 -8.89
C GLU A 72 -15.26 -2.02 -7.49
N ARG A 73 -15.82 -3.16 -7.09
CA ARG A 73 -16.39 -3.37 -5.74
C ARG A 73 -15.28 -3.56 -4.73
N LEU A 74 -15.43 -2.99 -3.54
CA LEU A 74 -14.43 -3.13 -2.48
C LEU A 74 -14.14 -4.60 -2.14
N GLN A 75 -15.17 -5.46 -2.16
CA GLN A 75 -15.04 -6.90 -1.90
C GLN A 75 -14.27 -7.67 -2.98
N ASP A 76 -14.04 -7.08 -4.16
CA ASP A 76 -13.21 -7.68 -5.21
C ASP A 76 -11.71 -7.37 -4.99
N TYR A 77 -11.36 -6.49 -4.04
CA TYR A 77 -9.98 -6.13 -3.74
C TYR A 77 -9.34 -7.13 -2.79
N LEU A 78 -8.31 -7.82 -3.26
CA LEU A 78 -7.62 -8.86 -2.48
C LEU A 78 -6.52 -8.29 -1.58
N ILE A 79 -5.76 -7.32 -2.08
CA ILE A 79 -4.60 -6.73 -1.42
C ILE A 79 -4.55 -5.24 -1.77
N ASN A 80 -4.34 -4.40 -0.75
CA ASN A 80 -3.94 -3.00 -0.91
C ASN A 80 -2.54 -2.84 -0.30
N LEU A 81 -1.58 -2.35 -1.08
CA LEU A 81 -0.22 -2.06 -0.61
C LEU A 81 -0.04 -0.54 -0.60
N ASN A 82 0.31 -0.01 0.57
CA ASN A 82 0.53 1.42 0.75
C ASN A 82 2.03 1.72 0.85
N TYR A 83 2.49 2.71 0.10
CA TYR A 83 3.87 3.14 0.05
C TYR A 83 3.93 4.60 0.42
N ASP A 84 4.30 4.87 1.67
CA ASP A 84 4.29 6.21 2.23
C ASP A 84 5.57 6.48 3.02
N MET A 85 6.29 7.54 2.65
CA MET A 85 7.60 7.93 3.16
C MET A 85 8.68 6.83 3.09
N LEU A 86 9.03 6.38 1.87
CA LEU A 86 10.06 5.36 1.63
C LEU A 86 11.51 5.89 1.52
N GLY A 87 11.72 7.20 1.60
CA GLY A 87 13.01 7.87 1.34
C GLY A 87 13.57 8.65 2.53
N SER A 88 13.20 8.30 3.77
CA SER A 88 13.62 9.02 4.97
C SER A 88 15.16 9.11 5.09
N PRO A 89 15.75 10.31 5.32
CA PRO A 89 17.21 10.47 5.37
C PRO A 89 17.90 9.65 6.47
N ASN A 90 17.22 9.44 7.59
CA ASN A 90 17.61 8.52 8.65
C ASN A 90 16.53 7.44 8.74
N TYR A 91 16.67 6.40 7.93
CA TYR A 91 15.61 5.43 7.67
C TYR A 91 15.61 4.24 8.64
N ILE A 92 14.45 3.58 8.69
CA ILE A 92 14.28 2.20 9.12
C ILE A 92 13.67 1.40 7.98
N PHE A 93 13.80 0.08 8.00
CA PHE A 93 13.04 -0.81 7.11
C PHE A 93 11.74 -1.22 7.80
N GLY A 94 10.74 -0.35 7.72
CA GLY A 94 9.43 -0.56 8.33
C GLY A 94 8.52 -1.45 7.49
N ILE A 95 7.81 -2.37 8.15
CA ILE A 95 6.74 -3.19 7.56
C ILE A 95 5.49 -2.99 8.40
N TYR A 96 4.37 -2.63 7.78
CA TYR A 96 3.10 -2.59 8.50
C TYR A 96 2.80 -3.96 9.11
N ASP A 97 2.52 -3.98 10.41
CA ASP A 97 2.40 -5.21 11.17
C ASP A 97 0.99 -5.79 11.09
N GLY A 98 0.78 -6.80 10.25
CA GLY A 98 -0.47 -7.56 10.27
C GLY A 98 -0.65 -8.48 11.47
N GLN A 99 0.45 -8.83 12.17
CA GLN A 99 0.51 -9.95 13.12
C GLN A 99 0.20 -9.52 14.55
N THR A 100 0.81 -8.42 15.00
CA THR A 100 0.63 -7.88 16.35
C THR A 100 0.06 -6.46 16.37
N ALA A 101 -0.38 -5.91 15.24
CA ALA A 101 -1.06 -4.62 15.23
C ALA A 101 -2.23 -4.62 16.22
N ASN A 102 -2.27 -3.55 17.01
CA ASN A 102 -3.27 -3.31 18.04
C ASN A 102 -4.70 -3.34 17.49
N ASN A 103 -5.66 -3.38 18.42
CA ASN A 103 -7.12 -3.59 18.25
C ASN A 103 -7.85 -2.74 17.17
N ASP A 104 -7.17 -1.84 16.48
CA ASP A 104 -7.73 -0.97 15.44
C ASP A 104 -7.70 -1.60 14.03
N THR A 105 -6.94 -2.69 13.81
CA THR A 105 -7.01 -3.46 12.55
C THR A 105 -8.22 -4.39 12.57
N PRO A 106 -9.16 -4.31 11.61
CA PRO A 106 -10.30 -5.24 11.55
C PRO A 106 -9.84 -6.68 11.46
N SER A 107 -10.51 -7.57 12.20
CA SER A 107 -10.18 -8.99 12.23
C SER A 107 -10.22 -9.66 10.84
N GLN A 108 -11.05 -9.14 9.93
CA GLN A 108 -11.14 -9.60 8.54
C GLN A 108 -9.89 -9.30 7.71
N ALA A 109 -9.14 -8.24 8.04
CA ALA A 109 -7.93 -7.87 7.31
C ALA A 109 -6.70 -8.67 7.78
N LEU A 110 -6.69 -9.16 9.03
CA LEU A 110 -5.55 -9.81 9.65
C LEU A 110 -4.98 -11.00 8.85
N PRO A 111 -5.78 -11.98 8.34
CA PRO A 111 -5.21 -13.14 7.64
C PRO A 111 -4.46 -12.77 6.36
N GLY A 112 -4.94 -11.75 5.62
CA GLY A 112 -4.28 -11.23 4.43
C GLY A 112 -3.03 -10.44 4.78
N SER A 113 -3.17 -9.49 5.70
CA SER A 113 -2.06 -8.64 6.19
C SER A 113 -0.92 -9.46 6.79
N ASN A 114 -1.22 -10.55 7.50
CA ASN A 114 -0.23 -11.49 8.05
C ASN A 114 0.66 -12.12 6.98
N LYS A 115 0.06 -12.51 5.85
CA LYS A 115 0.80 -13.10 4.72
C LYS A 115 1.70 -12.06 4.06
N ILE A 116 1.21 -10.83 3.88
CA ILE A 116 2.00 -9.73 3.30
C ILE A 116 3.15 -9.32 4.23
N THR A 117 2.88 -9.22 5.53
CA THR A 117 3.90 -8.92 6.55
C THR A 117 5.02 -9.96 6.51
N THR A 118 4.65 -11.25 6.50
CA THR A 118 5.60 -12.36 6.39
C THR A 118 6.40 -12.31 5.10
N LEU A 119 5.75 -12.03 3.97
CA LEU A 119 6.40 -11.93 2.66
C LEU A 119 7.51 -10.86 2.66
N PHE A 120 7.22 -9.65 3.14
CA PHE A 120 8.23 -8.59 3.21
C PHE A 120 9.34 -8.93 4.21
N ARG A 121 9.00 -9.45 5.39
CA ARG A 121 9.97 -9.86 6.41
C ARG A 121 10.95 -10.89 5.86
N ASP A 122 10.43 -11.94 5.25
CA ASP A 122 11.25 -13.03 4.72
C ASP A 122 12.13 -12.54 3.56
N TRP A 123 11.64 -11.58 2.76
CA TRP A 123 12.45 -10.91 1.75
C TRP A 123 13.61 -10.13 2.39
N PHE A 124 13.37 -9.28 3.40
CA PHE A 124 14.45 -8.55 4.08
C PHE A 124 15.48 -9.50 4.72
N ILE A 125 15.02 -10.58 5.37
CA ILE A 125 15.91 -11.63 5.92
C ILE A 125 16.76 -12.24 4.81
N SER A 126 16.17 -12.58 3.66
CA SER A 126 16.91 -13.16 2.52
C SER A 126 17.98 -12.21 1.97
N GLN A 127 17.74 -10.90 2.05
CA GLN A 127 18.68 -9.85 1.65
C GLN A 127 19.70 -9.51 2.74
N LYS A 128 19.65 -10.15 3.93
CA LYS A 128 20.45 -9.82 5.11
C LYS A 128 20.29 -8.36 5.56
N LEU A 129 19.10 -7.81 5.39
CA LEU A 129 18.75 -6.46 5.81
C LEU A 129 17.97 -6.49 7.13
N PRO A 130 18.13 -5.47 8.00
CA PRO A 130 17.29 -5.33 9.17
C PRO A 130 15.84 -5.03 8.75
N TRP A 131 14.90 -5.29 9.65
CA TRP A 131 13.49 -4.98 9.47
C TRP A 131 12.86 -4.68 10.83
N ASN A 132 11.79 -3.89 10.83
CA ASN A 132 10.99 -3.63 12.02
C ASN A 132 9.51 -3.49 11.67
N HIS A 133 8.64 -3.69 12.65
CA HIS A 133 7.22 -3.48 12.52
C HIS A 133 6.85 -2.00 12.69
N THR A 134 5.82 -1.58 11.98
CA THR A 134 5.13 -0.31 12.20
C THR A 134 3.62 -0.56 12.31
N ASP A 135 2.95 0.14 13.21
CA ASP A 135 1.53 -0.09 13.50
C ASP A 135 0.63 0.44 12.39
N PHE A 136 -0.53 -0.20 12.22
CA PHE A 136 -1.62 0.38 11.43
C PHE A 136 -2.34 1.48 12.22
N SER A 137 -1.78 2.70 12.25
CA SER A 137 -2.36 3.84 12.98
C SER A 137 -3.55 4.52 12.30
N GLY A 138 -4.01 4.02 11.14
CA GLY A 138 -5.06 4.64 10.31
C GLY A 138 -4.73 6.00 9.69
N ARG A 139 -3.47 6.45 9.74
CA ARG A 139 -3.05 7.82 9.37
C ARG A 139 -2.56 8.00 7.92
N SER A 140 -2.65 6.97 7.09
CA SER A 140 -2.26 7.02 5.68
C SER A 140 -3.31 6.29 4.86
N ASP A 141 -3.21 6.31 3.53
CA ASP A 141 -4.27 5.91 2.60
C ASP A 141 -4.71 4.44 2.67
N TYR A 142 -4.02 3.57 3.40
CA TYR A 142 -4.57 2.25 3.73
C TYR A 142 -5.75 2.33 4.72
N GLY A 143 -5.84 3.42 5.50
CA GLY A 143 -6.80 3.61 6.58
C GLY A 143 -8.24 3.41 6.15
N PRO A 144 -8.74 4.09 5.11
CA PRO A 144 -10.10 3.90 4.61
C PRO A 144 -10.43 2.47 4.18
N PHE A 145 -9.44 1.69 3.72
CA PHE A 145 -9.63 0.28 3.35
C PHE A 145 -9.79 -0.63 4.57
N LEU A 146 -9.23 -0.23 5.71
CA LEU A 146 -9.42 -0.91 7.01
C LEU A 146 -10.64 -0.35 7.77
N ALA A 147 -11.18 0.80 7.39
CA ALA A 147 -12.32 1.39 8.08
C ALA A 147 -13.63 0.59 7.83
N LYS A 148 -14.38 0.34 8.90
CA LYS A 148 -15.71 -0.31 8.85
C LYS A 148 -16.69 0.51 8.01
#